data_AF-A0A8J3KSJ7-F1
#
_entry.id   AF-A0A8J3KSJ7-F1
#
_cell.length_a   1.000
_cell.length_b   1.000
_cell.length_c   1.000
_cell.angle_alpha   90.00
_cell.angle_beta   90.00
_cell.angle_gamma   90.00
#
_symmetry.space_group_name_H-M   'P 1'
#
loop_
_entity.id
_entity.type
_entity.pdbx_description
1 polymer ?
#
loop_
_entity_poly.entity_id
_entity_poly.type
_entity_poly.pdbx_seq_one_letter_code
_entity_poly.pdbx_strand_id
1 'polypeptide(L)'
;MEYFHREVERMRAATRAALATTVLVLAPTLAVVALITPAASHGTMVTPASRVYTCYLEGPESPDTDACKAVVALGGTQPLYDWNEVNIANAAGQHRSIIPDGRLCSANRSKYAGLDLGRGDWPTTTLPASGAYTFKIRATAPHLGTWQLYVTRPGYNPSTPLRWGDLEASPFLTVTNPAVTDGYYNLAGTIPSGHPGRHLIYMIWQRSDSPEAFYSCADVVIGGTVPSPSVSPSASPSTSPSASPSPSASPSRSPSASPSASPSTSPTGSYPAWAPNTGYATGAKVTYQGVVYTCRQAHTSLTGWEPATTPALWLAG
;
A
#
# COMPACT_ATOMS: atom_id res chain seq x y z
N MET A 1 -43.99 -69.02 6.06
CA MET A 1 -43.34 -69.25 7.37
C MET A 1 -41.81 -69.10 7.25
N GLU A 2 -41.34 -68.42 6.21
CA GLU A 2 -40.68 -67.11 6.44
C GLU A 2 -41.38 -66.29 7.53
N TYR A 3 -40.58 -65.50 8.25
CA TYR A 3 -40.93 -64.46 9.22
C TYR A 3 -40.78 -64.78 10.72
N PHE A 4 -40.92 -66.03 11.19
CA PHE A 4 -40.80 -66.34 12.63
C PHE A 4 -39.42 -66.77 13.13
N HIS A 5 -38.44 -66.91 12.22
CA HIS A 5 -37.06 -67.30 12.58
C HIS A 5 -36.09 -66.11 12.70
N ARG A 6 -36.51 -64.89 12.37
CA ARG A 6 -35.67 -63.68 12.47
C ARG A 6 -35.77 -62.96 13.82
N GLU A 7 -36.68 -63.37 14.70
CA GLU A 7 -36.92 -62.70 15.98
C GLU A 7 -36.24 -63.37 17.20
N VAL A 8 -35.62 -64.55 17.05
CA VAL A 8 -35.03 -65.30 18.18
C VAL A 8 -33.53 -65.03 18.37
N GLU A 9 -32.81 -64.60 17.32
CA GLU A 9 -31.37 -64.27 17.37
C GLU A 9 -31.11 -62.86 17.94
N ARG A 10 -32.15 -62.04 18.17
CA ARG A 10 -32.00 -60.66 18.66
C ARG A 10 -31.92 -60.49 20.17
N MET A 11 -32.06 -61.53 20.99
CA MET A 11 -32.00 -61.37 22.45
C MET A 11 -31.43 -62.58 23.19
N ARG A 12 -30.12 -62.80 23.12
CA ARG A 12 -29.38 -63.46 24.21
C ARG A 12 -28.03 -62.80 24.47
N ALA A 13 -28.02 -62.08 25.58
CA ALA A 13 -26.94 -62.01 26.56
C ALA A 13 -25.59 -61.43 26.08
N ALA A 14 -25.30 -60.16 26.35
CA ALA A 14 -24.87 -59.67 27.67
C ALA A 14 -23.40 -60.04 28.03
N THR A 15 -22.61 -58.96 28.15
CA THR A 15 -21.63 -58.74 29.22
C THR A 15 -20.23 -59.37 29.10
N ARG A 16 -19.30 -58.48 28.71
CA ARG A 16 -17.93 -58.27 29.24
C ARG A 16 -16.96 -59.46 29.33
N ALA A 17 -15.92 -59.41 28.50
CA ALA A 17 -14.54 -59.70 28.95
C ALA A 17 -13.55 -58.91 28.07
N ALA A 18 -12.71 -58.11 28.72
CA ALA A 18 -11.69 -57.27 28.11
C ALA A 18 -10.52 -58.08 27.55
N LEU A 19 -9.87 -57.58 26.50
CA LEU A 19 -8.40 -57.62 26.35
C LEU A 19 -7.96 -56.60 25.29
N ALA A 20 -6.96 -55.82 25.68
CA ALA A 20 -6.43 -54.68 24.99
C ALA A 20 -5.83 -55.00 23.62
N THR A 21 -6.08 -54.13 22.65
CA THR A 21 -5.10 -53.84 21.59
C THR A 21 -5.25 -52.38 21.19
N THR A 22 -4.46 -51.54 21.85
CA THR A 22 -4.28 -50.13 21.55
C THR A 22 -3.55 -50.02 20.21
N VAL A 23 -4.28 -49.92 19.10
CA VAL A 23 -3.69 -49.41 17.84
C VAL A 23 -3.99 -47.93 17.81
N LEU A 24 -3.04 -47.16 18.36
CA LEU A 24 -3.00 -45.72 18.24
C LEU A 24 -2.68 -45.39 16.77
N VAL A 25 -3.70 -45.26 15.92
CA VAL A 25 -3.53 -44.66 14.59
C VAL A 25 -3.35 -43.16 14.82
N LEU A 26 -2.09 -42.76 15.02
CA LEU A 26 -1.69 -41.36 15.03
C LEU A 26 -1.79 -40.85 13.59
N ALA A 27 -2.98 -40.47 13.14
CA ALA A 27 -3.12 -39.69 11.91
C ALA A 27 -2.49 -38.30 12.19
N PRO A 28 -1.50 -37.84 11.41
CA PRO A 28 -1.06 -36.47 11.55
C PRO A 28 -2.17 -35.61 10.95
N THR A 29 -2.98 -34.98 11.81
CA THR A 29 -3.77 -33.82 11.42
C THR A 29 -2.79 -32.72 11.06
N LEU A 30 -2.38 -32.69 9.79
CA LEU A 30 -1.62 -31.60 9.22
C LEU A 30 -2.55 -30.39 9.19
N ALA A 31 -2.62 -29.66 10.31
CA ALA A 31 -3.27 -28.37 10.39
C ALA A 31 -2.47 -27.42 9.49
N VAL A 32 -2.91 -27.29 8.24
CA VAL A 32 -2.46 -26.22 7.36
C VAL A 32 -3.00 -24.93 7.97
N VAL A 33 -2.23 -24.34 8.88
CA VAL A 33 -2.44 -22.96 9.30
C VAL A 33 -2.08 -22.12 8.09
N ALA A 34 -3.08 -21.82 7.26
CA ALA A 34 -2.94 -20.82 6.22
C ALA A 34 -2.62 -19.50 6.95
N LEU A 35 -1.35 -19.11 6.93
CA LEU A 35 -0.95 -17.75 7.28
C LEU A 35 -1.63 -16.86 6.24
N ILE A 36 -2.76 -16.27 6.61
CA ILE A 36 -3.37 -15.18 5.84
C ILE A 36 -2.46 -13.98 6.08
N THR A 37 -1.32 -13.91 5.38
CA THR A 37 -0.60 -12.65 5.30
C THR A 37 -1.52 -11.71 4.55
N PRO A 38 -1.85 -10.53 5.10
CA PRO A 38 -2.53 -9.51 4.30
C PRO A 38 -1.56 -9.18 3.16
N ALA A 39 -1.86 -9.72 1.98
CA ALA A 39 -1.18 -9.32 0.77
C ALA A 39 -1.66 -7.89 0.52
N ALA A 40 -0.83 -6.94 0.92
CA ALA A 40 -1.08 -5.53 0.73
C ALA A 40 -1.06 -5.27 -0.78
N SER A 41 -2.20 -4.81 -1.29
CA SER A 41 -2.26 -4.21 -2.63
C SER A 41 -1.50 -2.92 -2.59
N HIS A 42 -0.96 -2.57 -3.75
CA HIS A 42 -0.15 -1.38 -3.83
C HIS A 42 -0.24 -0.84 -5.25
N GLY A 43 -0.68 0.40 -5.36
CA GLY A 43 -0.77 1.08 -6.64
C GLY A 43 -1.38 2.46 -6.56
N THR A 44 -1.23 3.20 -7.65
CA THR A 44 -1.84 4.52 -7.84
C THR A 44 -1.97 4.83 -9.33
N MET A 45 -2.76 5.85 -9.66
CA MET A 45 -2.90 6.34 -11.03
C MET A 45 -1.60 7.01 -11.51
N VAL A 46 -1.14 6.62 -12.70
CA VAL A 46 0.06 7.16 -13.36
C VAL A 46 -0.24 7.80 -14.71
N THR A 47 -1.43 7.56 -15.26
CA THR A 47 -1.95 8.23 -16.46
C THR A 47 -3.44 8.50 -16.28
N PRO A 48 -3.85 9.75 -15.97
CA PRO A 48 -2.99 10.88 -15.58
C PRO A 48 -2.21 10.62 -14.28
N ALA A 49 -1.09 11.30 -14.08
CA ALA A 49 -0.27 11.11 -12.88
C ALA A 49 -1.00 11.65 -11.63
N SER A 50 -1.06 10.83 -10.58
CA SER A 50 -1.63 11.24 -9.30
C SER A 50 -0.70 12.15 -8.49
N ARG A 51 -1.23 12.96 -7.58
CA ARG A 51 -0.46 13.86 -6.70
C ARG A 51 0.71 13.15 -6.01
N VAL A 52 0.43 12.00 -5.39
CA VAL A 52 1.45 11.23 -4.65
C VAL A 52 2.54 10.70 -5.60
N TYR A 53 2.16 10.27 -6.80
CA TYR A 53 3.12 9.77 -7.79
C TYR A 53 3.93 10.90 -8.43
N THR A 54 3.29 12.03 -8.73
CA THR A 54 3.96 13.24 -9.22
C THR A 54 5.03 13.69 -8.24
N CYS A 55 4.69 13.84 -6.95
CA CYS A 55 5.67 14.27 -5.96
C CYS A 55 6.76 13.23 -5.69
N TYR A 56 6.44 11.94 -5.83
CA TYR A 56 7.47 10.89 -5.82
C TYR A 56 8.43 11.04 -7.01
N LEU A 57 7.92 11.30 -8.22
CA LEU A 57 8.75 11.47 -9.42
C LEU A 57 9.60 12.74 -9.40
N GLU A 58 9.15 13.81 -8.73
CA GLU A 58 9.96 15.01 -8.49
C GLU A 58 11.13 14.76 -7.52
N GLY A 59 11.16 13.64 -6.82
CA GLY A 59 12.18 13.32 -5.82
C GLY A 59 11.78 13.82 -4.43
N PRO A 60 11.38 12.92 -3.50
CA PRO A 60 10.88 13.32 -2.18
C PRO A 60 11.80 14.22 -1.36
N GLU A 61 13.12 14.06 -1.48
CA GLU A 61 14.11 14.80 -0.69
C GLU A 61 14.31 16.26 -1.15
N SER A 62 13.99 16.55 -2.42
CA SER A 62 14.16 17.89 -3.00
C SER A 62 13.19 18.09 -4.16
N PRO A 63 11.87 18.11 -3.92
CA PRO A 63 10.89 18.24 -5.00
C PRO A 63 10.95 19.64 -5.64
N ASP A 64 10.67 19.69 -6.93
CA ASP A 64 10.79 20.91 -7.73
C ASP A 64 9.63 21.89 -7.48
N THR A 65 8.40 21.38 -7.42
CA THR A 65 7.19 22.21 -7.39
C THR A 65 6.80 22.61 -5.98
N ASP A 66 6.23 23.81 -5.85
CA ASP A 66 5.82 24.33 -4.54
C ASP A 66 4.70 23.50 -3.90
N ALA A 67 3.86 22.87 -4.72
CA ALA A 67 2.86 21.91 -4.26
C ALA A 67 3.52 20.69 -3.59
N CYS A 68 4.52 20.07 -4.22
CA CYS A 68 5.20 18.90 -3.66
C CYS A 68 6.13 19.24 -2.50
N LYS A 69 6.78 20.42 -2.50
CA LYS A 69 7.48 20.95 -1.31
C LYS A 69 6.53 21.10 -0.12
N ALA A 70 5.30 21.59 -0.36
CA ALA A 70 4.30 21.73 0.69
C ALA A 70 3.82 20.36 1.23
N VAL A 71 3.73 19.33 0.38
CA VAL A 71 3.46 17.95 0.83
C VAL A 71 4.54 17.47 1.79
N VAL A 72 5.81 17.61 1.38
CA VAL A 72 6.97 17.18 2.19
C VAL A 72 7.05 17.97 3.49
N ALA A 73 6.80 19.28 3.45
CA ALA A 73 6.79 20.12 4.64
C ALA A 73 5.73 19.68 5.68
N LEU A 74 4.60 19.12 5.23
CA LEU A 74 3.53 18.69 6.13
C LEU A 74 3.67 17.23 6.59
N GLY A 75 4.09 16.33 5.70
CA GLY A 75 4.07 14.88 5.94
C GLY A 75 5.45 14.20 6.02
N GLY A 76 6.53 14.94 5.76
CA GLY A 76 7.86 14.37 5.53
C GLY A 76 7.97 13.68 4.16
N THR A 77 9.10 13.01 3.91
CA THR A 77 9.39 12.36 2.63
C THR A 77 8.83 10.94 2.53
N GLN A 78 8.73 10.23 3.65
CA GLN A 78 8.27 8.83 3.70
C GLN A 78 6.93 8.56 3.00
N PRO A 79 5.88 9.39 3.13
CA PRO A 79 4.63 9.16 2.41
C PRO A 79 4.80 9.11 0.89
N LEU A 80 5.77 9.81 0.33
CA LEU A 80 6.04 9.80 -1.10
C LEU A 80 6.83 8.54 -1.52
N TYR A 81 7.68 7.98 -0.66
CA TYR A 81 8.26 6.65 -0.91
C TYR A 81 7.21 5.55 -0.87
N ASP A 82 6.19 5.72 -0.03
CA ASP A 82 5.04 4.83 0.11
C ASP A 82 3.88 5.26 -0.81
N TRP A 83 4.19 5.78 -2.00
CA TRP A 83 3.23 6.35 -2.95
C TRP A 83 2.14 5.38 -3.40
N ASN A 84 2.42 4.08 -3.27
CA ASN A 84 1.56 2.99 -3.68
C ASN A 84 0.58 2.55 -2.58
N GLU A 85 0.59 3.15 -1.39
CA GLU A 85 -0.20 2.72 -0.23
C GLU A 85 -1.18 3.78 0.29
N VAL A 86 -1.73 4.64 -0.59
CA VAL A 86 -2.85 5.52 -0.20
C VAL A 86 -4.13 4.67 -0.11
N ASN A 87 -4.27 3.93 0.98
CA ASN A 87 -5.29 2.90 1.18
C ASN A 87 -6.14 3.12 2.44
N ILE A 88 -7.18 2.30 2.59
CA ILE A 88 -7.86 2.02 3.86
C ILE A 88 -8.10 0.52 3.90
N ALA A 89 -7.45 -0.18 4.85
CA ALA A 89 -7.51 -1.64 4.97
C ALA A 89 -8.94 -2.19 5.17
N ASN A 90 -9.81 -1.46 5.87
CA ASN A 90 -11.17 -1.88 6.19
C ASN A 90 -12.23 -0.99 5.52
N ALA A 91 -12.02 -0.61 4.26
CA ALA A 91 -12.94 0.27 3.55
C ALA A 91 -14.31 -0.38 3.31
N ALA A 92 -14.33 -1.64 2.88
CA ALA A 92 -15.53 -2.46 2.65
C ALA A 92 -16.64 -1.73 1.86
N GLY A 93 -16.27 -0.92 0.85
CA GLY A 93 -17.18 -0.11 0.05
C GLY A 93 -17.73 1.15 0.73
N GLN A 94 -17.38 1.41 1.98
CA GLN A 94 -17.92 2.49 2.82
C GLN A 94 -17.18 3.82 2.62
N HIS A 95 -16.71 4.10 1.40
CA HIS A 95 -15.79 5.21 1.10
C HIS A 95 -16.29 6.57 1.60
N ARG A 96 -17.56 6.91 1.31
CA ARG A 96 -18.16 8.21 1.66
C ARG A 96 -18.41 8.38 3.16
N SER A 97 -18.59 7.29 3.91
CA SER A 97 -18.86 7.37 5.36
C SER A 97 -17.57 7.41 6.18
N ILE A 98 -16.48 6.83 5.69
CA ILE A 98 -15.20 6.74 6.42
C ILE A 98 -14.18 7.82 6.02
N ILE A 99 -14.38 8.47 4.87
CA ILE A 99 -13.55 9.57 4.38
C ILE A 99 -14.38 10.86 4.45
N PRO A 100 -14.11 11.78 5.39
CA PRO A 100 -14.80 13.06 5.43
C PRO A 100 -14.34 14.00 4.31
N ASP A 101 -15.12 15.04 4.05
CA ASP A 101 -14.75 16.13 3.16
C ASP A 101 -13.39 16.73 3.53
N GLY A 102 -12.61 17.09 2.51
CA GLY A 102 -11.25 17.60 2.66
C GLY A 102 -10.19 16.53 2.97
N ARG A 103 -10.56 15.24 2.97
CA ARG A 103 -9.64 14.12 3.25
C ARG A 103 -9.60 13.06 2.15
N LEU A 104 -10.15 13.37 0.98
CA LEU A 104 -10.31 12.41 -0.11
C LEU A 104 -8.97 11.93 -0.66
N CYS A 105 -8.01 12.82 -0.84
CA CYS A 105 -6.73 12.51 -1.48
C CYS A 105 -5.75 11.80 -0.53
N SER A 106 -5.89 11.99 0.78
CA SER A 106 -5.14 11.23 1.80
C SER A 106 -5.82 9.93 2.22
N ALA A 107 -7.03 9.66 1.75
CA ALA A 107 -7.90 8.60 2.27
C ALA A 107 -8.11 8.71 3.79
N ASN A 108 -8.22 9.94 4.31
CA ASN A 108 -8.33 10.23 5.75
C ASN A 108 -7.15 9.71 6.59
N ARG A 109 -5.99 9.43 5.98
CA ARG A 109 -4.78 9.01 6.69
C ARG A 109 -3.90 10.22 6.95
N SER A 110 -3.57 10.47 8.21
CA SER A 110 -2.65 11.54 8.62
C SER A 110 -1.29 11.46 7.92
N LYS A 111 -0.79 10.24 7.66
CA LYS A 111 0.41 9.95 6.86
C LYS A 111 0.42 10.71 5.51
N TYR A 112 -0.73 10.83 4.86
CA TYR A 112 -0.87 11.41 3.53
C TYR A 112 -1.56 12.78 3.54
N ALA A 113 -1.67 13.45 4.69
CA ALA A 113 -2.42 14.70 4.82
C ALA A 113 -1.96 15.82 3.88
N GLY A 114 -0.70 15.82 3.44
CA GLY A 114 -0.19 16.77 2.43
C GLY A 114 -0.91 16.68 1.08
N LEU A 115 -1.44 15.51 0.73
CA LEU A 115 -2.18 15.33 -0.52
C LEU A 115 -3.54 16.05 -0.53
N ASP A 116 -4.07 16.41 0.64
CA ASP A 116 -5.36 17.09 0.80
C ASP A 116 -5.27 18.62 0.62
N LEU A 117 -4.06 19.18 0.49
CA LEU A 117 -3.87 20.61 0.37
C LEU A 117 -4.66 21.18 -0.82
N GLY A 118 -5.54 22.14 -0.54
CA GLY A 118 -6.22 22.93 -1.57
C GLY A 118 -5.24 23.93 -2.17
N ARG A 119 -4.76 23.64 -3.39
CA ARG A 119 -3.83 24.51 -4.10
C ARG A 119 -4.16 24.58 -5.59
N GLY A 120 -4.08 25.79 -6.16
CA GLY A 120 -4.25 26.00 -7.60
C GLY A 120 -3.04 25.57 -8.46
N ASP A 121 -1.89 25.32 -7.83
CA ASP A 121 -0.60 25.08 -8.49
C ASP A 121 -0.15 23.61 -8.46
N TRP A 122 -1.03 22.66 -8.09
CA TRP A 122 -0.75 21.23 -8.28
C TRP A 122 -0.37 20.93 -9.73
N PRO A 123 0.69 20.18 -10.02
CA PRO A 123 1.04 19.83 -11.40
C PRO A 123 -0.09 19.05 -12.08
N THR A 124 -0.38 19.36 -13.35
CA THR A 124 -1.51 18.79 -14.08
C THR A 124 -1.09 17.95 -15.27
N THR A 125 -1.85 16.90 -15.55
CA THR A 125 -1.81 16.23 -16.86
C THR A 125 -2.83 16.87 -17.81
N THR A 126 -2.42 17.28 -19.01
CA THR A 126 -3.36 17.73 -20.04
C THR A 126 -4.05 16.54 -20.70
N LEU A 127 -5.38 16.54 -20.72
CA LEU A 127 -6.21 15.54 -21.36
C LEU A 127 -6.88 16.12 -22.62
N PRO A 128 -7.16 15.29 -23.65
CA PRO A 128 -8.05 15.66 -24.74
C PRO A 128 -9.39 16.19 -24.24
N ALA A 129 -10.08 17.00 -25.06
CA ALA A 129 -11.40 17.56 -24.68
C ALA A 129 -12.50 16.48 -24.56
N SER A 130 -12.35 15.38 -25.30
CA SER A 130 -13.26 14.24 -25.32
C SER A 130 -12.59 13.06 -26.05
N GLY A 131 -13.27 11.92 -26.07
CA GLY A 131 -12.87 10.75 -26.85
C GLY A 131 -12.23 9.65 -26.01
N ALA A 132 -11.81 8.58 -26.70
CA ALA A 132 -11.24 7.41 -26.07
C ALA A 132 -9.92 7.75 -25.35
N TYR A 133 -9.73 7.19 -24.17
CA TYR A 133 -8.52 7.37 -23.37
C TYR A 133 -8.26 6.13 -22.52
N THR A 134 -7.00 5.79 -22.34
CA THR A 134 -6.58 4.67 -21.48
C THR A 134 -5.99 5.23 -20.19
N PHE A 135 -6.72 5.04 -19.09
CA PHE A 135 -6.23 5.39 -17.76
C PHE A 135 -5.33 4.28 -17.25
N LYS A 136 -4.11 4.60 -16.81
CA LYS A 136 -3.13 3.61 -16.36
C LYS A 136 -2.94 3.69 -14.86
N ILE A 137 -3.10 2.55 -14.20
CA ILE A 137 -2.85 2.37 -12.78
C ILE A 137 -1.62 1.51 -12.64
N ARG A 138 -0.55 2.01 -12.00
CA ARG A 138 0.61 1.19 -11.67
C ARG A 138 0.27 0.34 -10.46
N ALA A 139 0.52 -0.96 -10.54
CA ALA A 139 0.31 -1.91 -9.47
C ALA A 139 1.62 -2.64 -9.16
N THR A 140 2.20 -2.36 -7.99
CA THR A 140 3.38 -3.10 -7.53
C THR A 140 2.99 -4.45 -6.92
N ALA A 141 1.74 -4.59 -6.48
CA ALA A 141 1.11 -5.84 -6.08
C ALA A 141 -0.31 -5.87 -6.67
N PRO A 142 -0.55 -6.64 -7.74
CA PRO A 142 -1.88 -6.75 -8.35
C PRO A 142 -2.87 -7.55 -7.48
N HIS A 143 -4.13 -7.10 -7.43
CA HIS A 143 -5.26 -7.78 -6.77
C HIS A 143 -6.54 -7.69 -7.58
N LEU A 144 -7.53 -8.52 -7.24
CA LEU A 144 -8.86 -8.43 -7.85
C LEU A 144 -9.64 -7.24 -7.28
N GLY A 145 -10.51 -6.64 -8.08
CA GLY A 145 -11.33 -5.54 -7.60
C GLY A 145 -12.03 -4.75 -8.70
N THR A 146 -12.60 -3.63 -8.28
CA THR A 146 -13.30 -2.68 -9.13
C THR A 146 -12.67 -1.30 -8.97
N TRP A 147 -12.36 -0.69 -10.11
CA TRP A 147 -11.90 0.68 -10.23
C TRP A 147 -13.07 1.56 -10.63
N GLN A 148 -13.27 2.65 -9.89
CA GLN A 148 -14.21 3.71 -10.21
C GLN A 148 -13.46 5.02 -10.33
N LEU A 149 -13.63 5.71 -11.45
CA LEU A 149 -13.05 7.03 -11.68
C LEU A 149 -14.18 8.06 -11.70
N TYR A 150 -14.04 9.07 -10.85
CA TYR A 150 -14.91 10.23 -10.74
C TYR A 150 -14.16 11.46 -11.26
N VAL A 151 -14.91 12.44 -11.74
CA VAL A 151 -14.37 13.75 -12.12
C VAL A 151 -15.06 14.81 -11.26
N THR A 152 -14.33 15.85 -10.90
CA THR A 152 -14.92 17.05 -10.27
C THR A 152 -15.94 17.73 -11.19
N ARG A 153 -17.02 18.26 -10.62
CA ARG A 153 -18.06 19.03 -11.30
C ARG A 153 -17.52 20.32 -11.93
N PRO A 154 -18.19 20.89 -12.95
CA PRO A 154 -17.92 22.23 -13.44
C PRO A 154 -17.92 23.27 -12.31
N GLY A 155 -16.97 24.21 -12.34
CA GLY A 155 -16.81 25.23 -11.30
C GLY A 155 -15.97 24.80 -10.10
N TYR A 156 -15.38 23.60 -10.11
CA TYR A 156 -14.43 23.14 -9.11
C TYR A 156 -13.29 24.15 -8.87
N ASN A 157 -13.05 24.46 -7.58
CA ASN A 157 -11.94 25.31 -7.15
C ASN A 157 -10.81 24.44 -6.56
N PRO A 158 -9.67 24.30 -7.24
CA PRO A 158 -8.54 23.50 -6.76
C PRO A 158 -7.83 24.12 -5.55
N SER A 159 -8.05 25.40 -5.27
CA SER A 159 -7.47 26.11 -4.12
C SER A 159 -8.19 25.78 -2.80
N THR A 160 -9.20 24.91 -2.82
CA THR A 160 -9.88 24.42 -1.62
C THR A 160 -9.75 22.90 -1.51
N PRO A 161 -9.67 22.33 -0.29
CA PRO A 161 -9.67 20.87 -0.12
C PRO A 161 -10.89 20.22 -0.76
N LEU A 162 -10.65 19.11 -1.48
CA LEU A 162 -11.67 18.38 -2.23
C LEU A 162 -12.74 17.78 -1.31
N ARG A 163 -14.01 17.91 -1.68
CA ARG A 163 -15.19 17.37 -0.98
C ARG A 163 -15.90 16.34 -1.85
N TRP A 164 -16.69 15.46 -1.24
CA TRP A 164 -17.56 14.55 -1.99
C TRP A 164 -18.59 15.30 -2.85
N GLY A 165 -19.04 16.46 -2.36
CA GLY A 165 -19.91 17.38 -3.10
C GLY A 165 -19.23 18.06 -4.30
N ASP A 166 -17.91 17.95 -4.45
CA ASP A 166 -17.19 18.49 -5.61
C ASP A 166 -17.10 17.48 -6.75
N LEU A 167 -17.29 16.18 -6.49
CA LEU A 167 -17.26 15.11 -7.48
C LEU A 167 -18.62 14.89 -8.12
N GLU A 168 -18.64 14.55 -9.42
CA GLU A 168 -19.84 14.03 -10.07
C GLU A 168 -20.43 12.85 -9.28
N ALA A 169 -21.76 12.74 -9.26
CA ALA A 169 -22.45 11.79 -8.38
C ALA A 169 -22.11 10.34 -8.72
N SER A 170 -21.90 10.06 -10.01
CA SER A 170 -21.57 8.75 -10.55
C SER A 170 -20.16 8.76 -11.16
N PRO A 171 -19.43 7.64 -11.10
CA PRO A 171 -18.16 7.53 -11.80
C PRO A 171 -18.40 7.55 -13.30
N PHE A 172 -17.52 8.21 -14.06
CA PHE A 172 -17.58 8.20 -15.52
C PHE A 172 -16.97 6.92 -16.12
N LEU A 173 -16.17 6.19 -15.34
CA LEU A 173 -15.59 4.91 -15.71
C LEU A 173 -15.65 3.94 -14.53
N THR A 174 -16.17 2.73 -14.77
CA THR A 174 -16.12 1.60 -13.83
C THR A 174 -15.58 0.38 -14.55
N VAL A 175 -14.52 -0.23 -14.02
CA VAL A 175 -13.89 -1.43 -14.60
C VAL A 175 -13.64 -2.44 -13.49
N THR A 176 -14.06 -3.69 -13.70
CA THR A 176 -13.86 -4.78 -12.75
C THR A 176 -12.88 -5.80 -13.32
N ASN A 177 -11.90 -6.21 -12.52
CA ASN A 177 -10.85 -7.17 -12.87
C ASN A 177 -10.21 -6.92 -14.25
N PRO A 178 -9.67 -5.72 -14.51
CA PRO A 178 -8.94 -5.46 -15.74
C PRO A 178 -7.70 -6.36 -15.82
N ALA A 179 -7.31 -6.71 -17.05
CA ALA A 179 -6.05 -7.40 -17.27
C ALA A 179 -4.87 -6.56 -16.80
N VAL A 180 -3.88 -7.22 -16.21
CA VAL A 180 -2.61 -6.61 -15.83
C VAL A 180 -1.58 -6.93 -16.91
N THR A 181 -0.88 -5.90 -17.39
CA THR A 181 0.21 -6.06 -18.33
C THR A 181 1.36 -5.17 -17.88
N ASP A 182 2.55 -5.75 -17.74
CA ASP A 182 3.78 -5.06 -17.30
C ASP A 182 3.63 -4.28 -15.98
N GLY A 183 2.84 -4.81 -15.04
CA GLY A 183 2.59 -4.16 -13.75
C GLY A 183 1.61 -2.98 -13.82
N TYR A 184 0.82 -2.88 -14.89
CA TYR A 184 -0.22 -1.86 -15.05
C TYR A 184 -1.60 -2.47 -15.29
N TYR A 185 -2.61 -1.89 -14.66
CA TYR A 185 -3.99 -2.00 -15.14
C TYR A 185 -4.22 -0.92 -16.20
N ASN A 186 -4.69 -1.32 -17.37
CA ASN A 186 -5.02 -0.42 -18.47
C ASN A 186 -6.54 -0.32 -18.57
N LEU A 187 -7.10 0.79 -18.08
CA LEU A 187 -8.54 1.02 -18.02
C LEU A 187 -8.96 1.81 -19.26
N ALA A 188 -9.45 1.12 -20.29
CA ALA A 188 -10.00 1.76 -21.47
C ALA A 188 -11.34 2.45 -21.12
N GLY A 189 -11.46 3.73 -21.48
CA GLY A 189 -12.67 4.50 -21.26
C GLY A 189 -12.76 5.72 -22.18
N THR A 190 -13.62 6.66 -21.81
CA THR A 190 -13.85 7.90 -22.54
C THR A 190 -13.67 9.07 -21.58
N ILE A 191 -13.00 10.13 -22.02
CA ILE A 191 -12.90 11.37 -21.25
C ILE A 191 -14.29 11.99 -21.14
N PRO A 192 -14.76 12.36 -19.93
CA PRO A 192 -16.08 12.96 -19.76
C PRO A 192 -16.18 14.28 -20.51
N SER A 193 -17.20 14.41 -21.36
CA SER A 193 -17.52 15.67 -22.03
C SER A 193 -18.11 16.68 -21.03
N GLY A 194 -18.09 17.98 -21.37
CA GLY A 194 -18.69 19.02 -20.53
C GLY A 194 -17.86 19.46 -19.32
N HIS A 195 -16.60 19.02 -19.23
CA HIS A 195 -15.68 19.32 -18.14
C HIS A 195 -14.41 20.04 -18.64
N PRO A 196 -14.49 21.16 -19.38
CA PRO A 196 -13.30 21.83 -19.89
C PRO A 196 -12.50 22.52 -18.78
N GLY A 197 -11.18 22.58 -18.95
CA GLY A 197 -10.29 23.28 -18.05
C GLY A 197 -9.85 22.44 -16.86
N ARG A 198 -9.60 23.12 -15.73
CA ARG A 198 -8.94 22.53 -14.57
C ARG A 198 -9.89 21.67 -13.75
N HIS A 199 -9.53 20.40 -13.59
CA HIS A 199 -10.33 19.41 -12.88
C HIS A 199 -9.42 18.46 -12.08
N LEU A 200 -10.05 17.61 -11.27
CA LEU A 200 -9.39 16.49 -10.61
C LEU A 200 -10.15 15.20 -10.96
N ILE A 201 -9.38 14.16 -11.29
CA ILE A 201 -9.88 12.79 -11.42
C ILE A 201 -9.59 12.05 -10.12
N TYR A 202 -10.64 11.53 -9.50
CA TYR A 202 -10.56 10.76 -8.26
C TYR A 202 -10.82 9.29 -8.56
N MET A 203 -9.86 8.44 -8.21
CA MET A 203 -9.96 7.00 -8.37
C MET A 203 -10.22 6.33 -7.03
N ILE A 204 -11.15 5.39 -7.02
CA ILE A 204 -11.32 4.39 -5.97
C ILE A 204 -11.03 3.02 -6.58
N TRP A 205 -10.12 2.26 -5.98
CA TRP A 205 -9.94 0.84 -6.25
C TRP A 205 -10.40 0.06 -5.02
N GLN A 206 -11.61 -0.51 -5.08
CA GLN A 206 -12.13 -1.40 -4.04
C GLN A 206 -11.76 -2.83 -4.40
N ARG A 207 -11.07 -3.53 -3.49
CA ARG A 207 -10.77 -4.95 -3.68
C ARG A 207 -12.00 -5.82 -3.52
N SER A 208 -12.00 -6.93 -4.23
CA SER A 208 -13.04 -7.97 -4.10
C SER A 208 -12.58 -9.18 -3.27
N ASP A 209 -11.28 -9.30 -3.01
CA ASP A 209 -10.66 -10.37 -2.22
C ASP A 209 -10.28 -9.91 -0.79
N SER A 210 -10.59 -8.67 -0.43
CA SER A 210 -10.31 -8.02 0.86
C SER A 210 -11.22 -6.79 1.03
N PRO A 211 -11.53 -6.35 2.26
CA PRO A 211 -12.21 -5.08 2.47
C PRO A 211 -11.36 -3.86 2.08
N GLU A 212 -10.06 -4.02 1.80
CA GLU A 212 -9.16 -2.91 1.50
C GLU A 212 -9.54 -2.14 0.23
N ALA A 213 -9.34 -0.82 0.25
CA ALA A 213 -9.46 0.03 -0.94
C ALA A 213 -8.31 1.04 -1.04
N PHE A 214 -8.03 1.48 -2.28
CA PHE A 214 -7.00 2.48 -2.62
C PHE A 214 -7.63 3.69 -3.26
N TYR A 215 -7.01 4.85 -3.04
CA TYR A 215 -7.52 6.14 -3.42
C TYR A 215 -6.43 6.94 -4.14
N SER A 216 -6.80 7.65 -5.20
CA SER A 216 -5.83 8.41 -5.98
C SER A 216 -6.47 9.69 -6.54
N CYS A 217 -5.79 10.82 -6.35
CA CYS A 217 -6.16 12.12 -6.91
C CYS A 217 -5.18 12.48 -8.01
N ALA A 218 -5.66 12.77 -9.22
CA ALA A 218 -4.86 13.31 -10.32
C ALA A 218 -5.43 14.64 -10.80
N ASP A 219 -4.62 15.69 -10.74
CA ASP A 219 -4.99 17.01 -11.26
C ASP A 219 -4.80 17.04 -12.78
N VAL A 220 -5.79 17.58 -13.49
CA VAL A 220 -5.84 17.56 -14.95
C VAL A 220 -6.31 18.89 -15.52
N VAL A 221 -5.95 19.12 -16.79
CA VAL A 221 -6.57 20.15 -17.63
C VAL A 221 -7.22 19.45 -18.82
N ILE A 222 -8.55 19.44 -18.91
CA ILE A 222 -9.30 18.77 -19.97
C ILE A 222 -9.55 19.76 -21.11
N GLY A 223 -9.22 19.36 -22.33
CA GLY A 223 -9.41 20.19 -23.52
C GLY A 223 -8.46 21.38 -23.62
N GLY A 224 -7.39 21.40 -22.83
CA GLY A 224 -6.28 22.34 -23.03
C GLY A 224 -5.51 22.00 -24.30
N THR A 225 -4.86 23.00 -24.90
CA THR A 225 -3.81 22.74 -25.90
C THR A 225 -2.70 21.97 -25.21
N VAL A 226 -2.48 20.71 -25.60
CA VAL A 226 -1.25 20.00 -25.25
C VAL A 226 -0.12 20.89 -25.78
N PRO A 227 0.78 21.45 -24.94
CA PRO A 227 1.99 22.02 -25.49
C PRO A 227 2.64 20.89 -26.27
N SER A 228 2.73 21.06 -27.59
CA SER A 228 3.51 20.16 -28.43
C SER A 228 4.87 20.00 -27.77
N PRO A 229 5.40 18.77 -27.55
CA PRO A 229 6.70 18.59 -26.94
C PRO A 229 7.75 19.11 -27.94
N SER A 230 8.00 20.41 -27.93
CA SER A 230 9.15 21.02 -28.58
C SER A 230 10.26 21.15 -27.54
N VAL A 231 10.75 19.98 -27.13
CA VAL A 231 12.13 19.81 -26.69
C VAL A 231 12.56 18.43 -27.19
N SER A 232 13.24 18.44 -28.34
CA SER A 232 14.10 17.34 -28.76
C SER A 232 15.08 16.99 -27.64
N PRO A 233 15.43 15.71 -27.43
CA PRO A 233 16.38 15.30 -26.41
C PRO A 233 17.76 15.83 -26.84
N SER A 234 18.32 16.76 -26.06
CA SER A 234 19.68 17.24 -26.29
C SER A 234 20.55 16.89 -25.09
N ALA A 235 21.56 16.09 -25.40
CA ALA A 235 22.77 15.77 -24.65
C ALA A 235 22.66 14.82 -23.45
N SER A 236 22.95 13.54 -23.74
CA SER A 236 23.84 12.74 -22.89
C SER A 236 25.09 13.55 -22.51
N PRO A 237 25.56 13.47 -21.25
CA PRO A 237 26.97 13.62 -20.96
C PRO A 237 27.61 12.22 -20.92
N SER A 238 28.21 11.82 -22.04
CA SER A 238 29.35 10.90 -22.02
C SER A 238 30.61 11.74 -21.93
N THR A 239 31.22 11.81 -20.75
CA THR A 239 32.68 11.92 -20.60
C THR A 239 33.09 11.30 -19.27
N SER A 240 33.54 10.06 -19.35
CA SER A 240 34.44 9.44 -18.38
C SER A 240 35.86 9.99 -18.57
N PRO A 241 36.62 10.24 -17.49
CA PRO A 241 38.05 10.03 -17.51
C PRO A 241 38.47 8.99 -16.45
N SER A 242 38.88 7.83 -16.98
CA SER A 242 40.09 7.05 -16.68
C SER A 242 40.67 6.97 -15.26
N ALA A 243 40.64 5.73 -14.74
CA ALA A 243 41.75 4.95 -14.16
C ALA A 243 42.67 5.52 -13.06
N SER A 244 42.66 4.87 -11.89
CA SER A 244 43.86 4.21 -11.33
C SER A 244 43.56 3.34 -10.09
N PRO A 245 44.47 2.40 -9.69
CA PRO A 245 44.10 1.04 -9.32
C PRO A 245 44.30 0.69 -7.82
N SER A 246 44.01 -0.59 -7.54
CA SER A 246 44.67 -1.51 -6.59
C SER A 246 43.87 -2.02 -5.37
N PRO A 247 44.19 -3.25 -4.88
CA PRO A 247 43.18 -4.26 -4.54
C PRO A 247 43.21 -4.67 -3.06
N SER A 248 42.18 -5.40 -2.60
CA SER A 248 42.39 -6.56 -1.73
C SER A 248 41.15 -7.44 -1.56
N ALA A 249 41.44 -8.72 -1.45
CA ALA A 249 40.54 -9.85 -1.56
C ALA A 249 39.87 -10.24 -0.23
N SER A 250 38.64 -10.76 -0.37
CA SER A 250 38.05 -11.90 0.38
C SER A 250 37.83 -11.82 1.91
N PRO A 251 37.00 -12.72 2.50
CA PRO A 251 35.91 -13.52 1.94
C PRO A 251 34.57 -13.41 2.71
N SER A 252 33.51 -13.89 2.05
CA SER A 252 32.17 -14.10 2.59
C SER A 252 32.11 -15.31 3.52
N ARG A 253 31.42 -15.17 4.67
CA ARG A 253 30.84 -16.27 5.45
C ARG A 253 29.50 -15.83 6.06
N SER A 254 28.41 -16.45 5.59
CA SER A 254 27.18 -16.60 6.36
C SER A 254 27.42 -17.45 7.62
N PRO A 255 26.67 -17.20 8.70
CA PRO A 255 25.66 -18.18 9.08
C PRO A 255 24.32 -17.60 9.57
N SER A 256 23.33 -18.50 9.56
CA SER A 256 21.92 -18.43 9.95
C SER A 256 21.68 -18.21 11.45
N ALA A 257 20.56 -17.58 11.85
CA ALA A 257 19.64 -18.05 12.91
C ALA A 257 18.57 -17.00 13.32
N SER A 258 17.31 -17.43 13.37
CA SER A 258 16.25 -16.84 14.22
C SER A 258 16.57 -17.05 15.72
N PRO A 259 16.11 -16.14 16.61
CA PRO A 259 15.16 -16.61 17.61
C PRO A 259 14.05 -15.61 17.99
N SER A 260 12.92 -16.19 18.37
CA SER A 260 11.79 -15.57 19.07
C SER A 260 12.07 -15.54 20.58
N ALA A 261 11.85 -14.41 21.26
CA ALA A 261 11.57 -14.35 22.70
C ALA A 261 10.93 -13.02 23.11
N SER A 262 9.81 -13.09 23.83
CA SER A 262 9.39 -12.06 24.81
C SER A 262 10.07 -12.37 26.15
N PRO A 263 10.41 -11.36 27.00
CA PRO A 263 9.62 -11.13 28.22
C PRO A 263 9.60 -9.67 28.75
N SER A 264 8.86 -9.48 29.85
CA SER A 264 8.51 -8.23 30.55
C SER A 264 9.46 -7.86 31.73
N THR A 265 9.38 -6.59 32.17
CA THR A 265 9.82 -5.92 33.44
C THR A 265 11.32 -5.60 33.73
N SER A 266 11.54 -4.31 34.10
CA SER A 266 12.72 -3.46 34.42
C SER A 266 13.74 -3.93 35.50
N PRO A 267 14.78 -3.13 35.88
CA PRO A 267 15.73 -2.24 35.15
C PRO A 267 17.22 -2.64 35.38
N THR A 268 18.18 -2.02 34.70
CA THR A 268 19.68 -2.18 34.79
C THR A 268 20.38 -3.30 33.98
N GLY A 269 19.85 -3.67 32.81
CA GLY A 269 20.47 -4.67 31.94
C GLY A 269 20.91 -4.13 30.57
N SER A 270 22.04 -4.63 30.06
CA SER A 270 22.46 -4.45 28.66
C SER A 270 21.35 -4.93 27.71
N TYR A 271 20.77 -4.03 26.93
CA TYR A 271 19.73 -4.38 25.97
C TYR A 271 20.32 -5.02 24.71
N PRO A 272 19.61 -5.97 24.06
CA PRO A 272 20.10 -6.61 22.84
C PRO A 272 20.38 -5.57 21.75
N ALA A 273 21.37 -5.83 20.91
CA ALA A 273 21.66 -4.96 19.77
C ALA A 273 20.46 -4.96 18.80
N TRP A 274 20.13 -3.80 18.25
CA TRP A 274 19.14 -3.71 17.18
C TRP A 274 19.59 -4.53 15.97
N ALA A 275 18.64 -5.21 15.34
CA ALA A 275 18.86 -5.96 14.11
C ALA A 275 17.72 -5.68 13.12
N PRO A 276 17.99 -5.67 11.80
CA PRO A 276 16.95 -5.59 10.78
C PRO A 276 16.15 -6.90 10.73
N ASN A 277 14.96 -6.85 10.14
CA ASN A 277 14.04 -7.98 9.97
C ASN A 277 13.65 -8.68 11.29
N THR A 278 13.65 -7.92 12.39
CA THR A 278 13.37 -8.43 13.74
C THR A 278 12.07 -7.81 14.26
N GLY A 279 11.17 -8.66 14.77
CA GLY A 279 9.92 -8.23 15.39
C GLY A 279 10.15 -7.60 16.77
N TYR A 280 9.71 -6.36 16.94
CA TYR A 280 9.78 -5.62 18.19
C TYR A 280 8.39 -5.23 18.66
N ALA A 281 8.05 -5.59 19.90
CA ALA A 281 6.83 -5.12 20.56
C ALA A 281 7.01 -3.70 21.11
N THR A 282 5.90 -2.97 21.29
CA THR A 282 5.93 -1.67 21.98
C THR A 282 6.53 -1.80 23.37
N GLY A 283 7.45 -0.91 23.72
CA GLY A 283 8.21 -0.92 24.96
C GLY A 283 9.48 -1.78 24.94
N ALA A 284 9.72 -2.57 23.88
CA ALA A 284 10.97 -3.32 23.74
C ALA A 284 12.17 -2.35 23.71
N LYS A 285 13.27 -2.72 24.37
CA LYS A 285 14.49 -1.90 24.41
C LYS A 285 15.64 -2.59 23.70
N VAL A 286 16.39 -1.83 22.91
CA VAL A 286 17.56 -2.29 22.13
C VAL A 286 18.71 -1.30 22.25
N THR A 287 19.93 -1.75 21.95
CA THR A 287 21.10 -0.88 21.78
C THR A 287 21.42 -0.69 20.29
N TYR A 288 21.69 0.53 19.87
CA TYR A 288 22.18 0.83 18.52
C TYR A 288 23.22 1.96 18.59
N GLN A 289 24.42 1.71 18.07
CA GLN A 289 25.57 2.63 18.16
C GLN A 289 25.85 3.14 19.59
N GLY A 290 25.70 2.27 20.58
CA GLY A 290 25.95 2.59 21.99
C GLY A 290 24.84 3.38 22.70
N VAL A 291 23.75 3.73 22.00
CA VAL A 291 22.58 4.39 22.58
C VAL A 291 21.45 3.37 22.78
N VAL A 292 20.73 3.50 23.89
CA VAL A 292 19.54 2.68 24.18
C VAL A 292 18.31 3.33 23.54
N TYR A 293 17.48 2.50 22.92
CA TYR A 293 16.24 2.92 22.29
C TYR A 293 15.08 2.07 22.77
N THR A 294 13.93 2.72 23.00
CA THR A 294 12.66 2.09 23.35
C THR A 294 11.72 2.12 22.15
N CYS A 295 11.18 0.96 21.78
CA CYS A 295 10.22 0.81 20.70
C CYS A 295 8.89 1.50 21.06
N ARG A 296 8.41 2.41 20.21
CA ARG A 296 7.17 3.19 20.41
C ARG A 296 5.94 2.52 19.81
N GLN A 297 6.12 1.75 18.74
CA GLN A 297 5.06 1.11 17.98
C GLN A 297 5.51 -0.30 17.61
N ALA A 298 4.69 -1.33 17.85
CA ALA A 298 5.07 -2.69 17.51
C ALA A 298 5.25 -2.84 15.99
N HIS A 299 6.37 -3.40 15.55
CA HIS A 299 6.72 -3.53 14.13
C HIS A 299 7.76 -4.63 13.91
N THR A 300 7.98 -5.03 12.66
CA THR A 300 9.18 -5.76 12.24
C THR A 300 10.15 -4.75 11.63
N SER A 301 11.37 -4.64 12.15
CA SER A 301 12.38 -3.72 11.64
C SER A 301 12.79 -4.08 10.21
N LEU A 302 13.26 -3.09 9.43
CA LEU A 302 13.87 -3.30 8.11
C LEU A 302 15.24 -2.63 8.08
N THR A 303 16.08 -3.00 7.11
CA THR A 303 17.30 -2.25 6.81
C THR A 303 16.92 -0.81 6.42
N GLY A 304 17.56 0.20 7.02
CA GLY A 304 17.15 1.60 6.89
C GLY A 304 16.19 2.09 7.97
N TRP A 305 15.68 1.19 8.84
CA TRP A 305 14.86 1.54 10.00
C TRP A 305 15.66 1.48 11.31
N GLU A 306 16.92 1.89 11.25
CA GLU A 306 17.78 1.95 12.42
C GLU A 306 17.17 2.93 13.46
N PRO A 307 17.32 2.66 14.77
CA PRO A 307 16.68 3.47 15.79
C PRO A 307 17.04 4.96 15.76
N ALA A 308 18.23 5.30 15.26
CA ALA A 308 18.70 6.68 15.12
C ALA A 308 17.98 7.47 14.02
N THR A 309 17.44 6.80 12.99
CA THR A 309 16.83 7.43 11.80
C THR A 309 15.31 7.34 11.78
N THR A 310 14.71 6.60 12.72
CA THR A 310 13.25 6.33 12.75
C THR A 310 12.59 6.70 14.10
N PRO A 311 12.55 8.00 14.48
CA PRO A 311 12.04 8.47 15.78
C PRO A 311 10.53 8.23 16.01
N ALA A 312 9.79 7.90 14.94
CA ALA A 312 8.39 7.47 15.03
C ALA A 312 8.26 6.06 15.62
N LEU A 313 9.27 5.21 15.41
CA LEU A 313 9.32 3.82 15.86
C LEU A 313 10.17 3.66 17.13
N TRP A 314 11.16 4.53 17.34
CA TRP A 314 12.11 4.42 18.44
C TRP A 314 12.26 5.73 19.22
N LEU A 315 12.45 5.61 20.53
CA LEU A 315 12.73 6.71 21.44
C LEU A 315 14.08 6.48 22.12
N ALA A 316 15.05 7.38 21.92
CA ALA A 316 16.33 7.32 22.60
C ALA A 316 16.18 7.60 24.11
N GLY A 317 16.85 6.82 24.97
CA GLY A 317 16.84 7.04 26.42
C GLY A 317 17.55 5.95 27.23
#